data_AF-A0A0D2KE92-F1
#
_entry.id   AF-A0A0D2KE92-F1
#
_cell.length_a   1.000
_cell.length_b   1.000
_cell.length_c   1.000
_cell.angle_alpha   90.00
_cell.angle_beta   90.00
_cell.angle_gamma   90.00
#
_symmetry.space_group_name_H-M   'P 1'
#
loop_
_entity.id
_entity.type
_entity.pdbx_description
1 polymer ?
#
loop_
_entity_poly.entity_id
_entity_poly.type
_entity_poly.pdbx_seq_one_letter_code
_entity_poly.pdbx_strand_id
1 'polypeptide(L)'
;MFDKKEVTEKNPDYVFCPAVHRQQILHLFTKHFCQHPIFTERHGSLTAAEIRRNAVKEMYDFCKRRGLREVWGYMWAFWYTPKMWKVWARSTSPYLSRLRTTMAVENFWRQLKHNYLHNHARPRLDHLVWIMIHEVTPDYFARMDGLQDTY
;
A
#
# COMPACT_ATOMS: atom_id res chain seq x y z
N MET A 1 -7.47 17.59 10.07
CA MET A 1 -8.08 18.90 9.81
C MET A 1 -9.02 18.69 8.65
N PHE A 2 -10.32 18.57 8.91
CA PHE A 2 -11.33 18.32 7.87
C PHE A 2 -11.43 19.56 6.96
N ASP A 3 -11.50 19.34 5.65
CA ASP A 3 -11.56 20.42 4.67
C ASP A 3 -12.83 21.25 4.92
N LYS A 4 -12.72 22.58 4.93
CA LYS A 4 -13.80 23.53 5.32
C LYS A 4 -15.04 23.50 4.41
N LYS A 5 -15.11 22.58 3.44
CA LYS A 5 -16.22 22.37 2.50
C LYS A 5 -16.95 21.04 2.69
N GLU A 6 -16.59 20.23 3.69
CA GLU A 6 -17.28 18.97 3.94
C GLU A 6 -18.64 19.22 4.63
N VAL A 7 -19.72 18.81 3.95
CA VAL A 7 -21.07 18.82 4.53
C VAL A 7 -21.17 17.63 5.46
N THR A 8 -21.27 17.89 6.77
CA THR A 8 -21.53 16.85 7.77
C THR A 8 -22.96 16.36 7.69
N GLU A 9 -23.17 15.04 7.74
CA GLU A 9 -24.52 14.50 7.74
C GLU A 9 -25.30 14.89 8.99
N LYS A 10 -26.55 15.33 8.77
CA LYS A 10 -27.44 15.85 9.80
C LYS A 10 -28.06 14.74 10.67
N ASN A 11 -28.02 13.49 10.20
CA ASN A 11 -28.59 12.36 10.91
C ASN A 11 -27.58 11.79 11.92
N PRO A 12 -27.86 11.83 13.24
CA PRO A 12 -26.95 11.30 14.26
C PRO A 12 -26.82 9.77 14.23
N ASP A 13 -27.79 9.05 13.67
CA ASP A 13 -27.79 7.58 13.58
C ASP A 13 -27.08 7.06 12.32
N TYR A 14 -26.70 7.96 11.42
CA TYR A 14 -26.02 7.61 10.19
C TYR A 14 -24.58 7.14 10.48
N VAL A 15 -24.25 5.93 10.02
CA VAL A 15 -22.90 5.38 10.13
C VAL A 15 -22.45 4.84 8.77
N PHE A 16 -21.56 5.58 8.11
CA PHE A 16 -20.96 5.22 6.82
C PHE A 16 -20.46 3.76 6.77
N CYS A 17 -19.73 3.33 7.80
CA CYS A 17 -19.26 1.94 7.94
C CYS A 17 -19.45 1.43 9.37
N PRO A 18 -20.47 0.59 9.61
CA PRO A 18 -20.74 0.01 10.93
C PRO A 18 -19.55 -0.79 11.47
N ALA A 19 -19.27 -0.67 12.76
CA ALA A 19 -18.11 -1.28 13.42
C ALA A 19 -18.01 -2.80 13.20
N VAL A 20 -19.16 -3.48 13.17
CA VAL A 20 -19.29 -4.94 13.00
C VAL A 20 -18.66 -5.44 11.70
N HIS A 21 -18.60 -4.61 10.66
CA HIS A 21 -18.11 -5.01 9.34
C HIS A 21 -16.68 -4.55 9.03
N ARG A 22 -16.13 -3.62 9.80
CA ARG A 22 -14.81 -3.01 9.51
C ARG A 22 -13.69 -4.04 9.41
N GLN A 23 -13.60 -4.96 10.38
CA GLN A 23 -12.58 -6.01 10.38
C GLN A 23 -12.71 -6.98 9.19
N GLN A 24 -13.94 -7.35 8.83
CA GLN A 24 -14.21 -8.24 7.70
C GLN A 24 -13.84 -7.57 6.37
N ILE A 25 -14.15 -6.28 6.24
CA ILE A 25 -13.79 -5.48 5.06
C ILE A 25 -12.27 -5.35 4.95
N LEU A 26 -11.57 -5.03 6.04
CA LEU A 26 -10.11 -4.94 6.06
C LEU A 26 -9.45 -6.27 5.72
N HIS A 27 -10.01 -7.37 6.20
CA HIS A 27 -9.55 -8.71 5.84
C HIS A 27 -9.70 -8.97 4.34
N LEU A 28 -10.88 -8.72 3.76
CA LEU A 28 -11.11 -8.84 2.32
C LEU A 28 -10.16 -7.94 1.52
N PHE A 29 -10.06 -6.67 1.90
CA PHE A 29 -9.19 -5.71 1.24
C PHE A 29 -7.72 -6.17 1.24
N THR A 30 -7.23 -6.66 2.38
CA THR A 30 -5.86 -7.17 2.53
C THR A 30 -5.65 -8.46 1.72
N LYS A 31 -6.64 -9.36 1.71
CA LYS A 31 -6.62 -10.55 0.86
C LYS A 31 -6.45 -10.16 -0.60
N HIS A 32 -7.28 -9.24 -1.10
CA HIS A 32 -7.23 -8.79 -2.49
C HIS A 32 -5.91 -8.08 -2.84
N PHE A 33 -5.35 -7.29 -1.92
CA PHE A 33 -4.03 -6.68 -2.09
C PHE A 33 -2.93 -7.72 -2.34
N CYS A 34 -2.96 -8.83 -1.58
CA CYS A 34 -1.92 -9.85 -1.58
C CYS A 34 -2.03 -10.86 -2.73
N GLN A 35 -3.14 -10.89 -3.47
CA GLN A 35 -3.31 -11.81 -4.59
C GLN A 35 -2.35 -11.49 -5.73
N HIS A 36 -1.76 -12.53 -6.32
CA HIS A 36 -0.80 -12.42 -7.41
C HIS A 36 -0.83 -13.68 -8.29
N PRO A 37 -0.69 -13.58 -9.62
CA PRO A 37 -0.68 -14.74 -10.52
C PRO A 37 0.39 -15.80 -10.22
N ILE A 38 1.47 -15.41 -9.55
CA ILE A 38 2.57 -16.32 -9.16
C ILE A 38 2.12 -17.32 -8.09
N PHE A 39 1.17 -16.94 -7.24
CA PHE A 39 0.66 -17.84 -6.21
C PHE A 39 -0.38 -18.77 -6.85
N THR A 40 -0.05 -20.05 -6.92
CA THR A 40 -0.99 -21.08 -7.36
C THR A 40 -2.01 -21.34 -6.25
N GLU A 41 -3.29 -21.22 -6.56
CA GLU A 41 -4.35 -21.69 -5.67
C GLU A 41 -4.66 -23.17 -5.96
N ARG A 42 -5.51 -23.80 -5.13
CA ARG A 42 -5.92 -25.20 -5.32
C ARG A 42 -6.53 -25.49 -6.70
N HIS A 43 -7.04 -24.47 -7.38
CA HIS A 43 -7.67 -24.57 -8.70
C HIS A 43 -6.77 -24.12 -9.86
N GLY A 44 -5.48 -23.89 -9.61
CA GLY A 44 -4.51 -23.44 -10.61
C GLY A 44 -4.06 -21.99 -10.41
N SER A 45 -3.24 -21.49 -11.34
CA SER A 45 -2.83 -20.08 -11.38
C SER A 45 -3.94 -19.23 -12.01
N LEU A 46 -4.32 -18.14 -11.33
CA LEU A 46 -5.28 -17.17 -11.84
C LEU A 46 -4.55 -16.05 -12.59
N THR A 47 -5.14 -15.60 -13.69
CA THR A 47 -4.65 -14.41 -14.39
C THR A 47 -4.94 -13.14 -13.57
N ALA A 48 -4.17 -12.08 -13.82
CA ALA A 48 -4.37 -10.77 -13.18
C ALA A 48 -5.81 -10.23 -13.37
N ALA A 49 -6.41 -10.50 -14.53
CA ALA A 49 -7.77 -10.09 -14.85
C ALA A 49 -8.82 -10.87 -14.04
N GLU A 50 -8.62 -12.18 -13.87
CA GLU A 50 -9.50 -13.02 -13.06
C GLU A 50 -9.40 -12.68 -11.57
N ILE A 51 -8.19 -12.46 -11.06
CA ILE A 51 -7.96 -11.98 -9.68
C ILE A 51 -8.79 -10.72 -9.42
N ARG A 52 -8.68 -9.71 -10.29
CA ARG A 52 -9.46 -8.48 -10.15
C ARG A 52 -10.96 -8.75 -10.21
N ARG A 53 -11.43 -9.53 -11.20
CA ARG A 53 -12.85 -9.83 -11.36
C ARG A 53 -13.43 -10.50 -10.12
N ASN A 54 -12.71 -11.48 -9.57
CA ASN A 54 -13.11 -12.23 -8.38
C ASN A 54 -13.12 -11.33 -7.15
N ALA A 55 -12.08 -10.52 -6.95
CA ALA A 55 -11.97 -9.58 -5.83
C ALA A 55 -13.08 -8.50 -5.84
N VAL A 56 -13.38 -7.94 -7.02
CA VAL A 56 -14.47 -6.98 -7.22
C VAL A 56 -15.80 -7.62 -6.85
N LYS A 57 -16.06 -8.82 -7.37
CA LYS A 57 -17.30 -9.55 -7.11
C LYS A 57 -17.45 -9.90 -5.62
N GLU A 58 -16.38 -10.37 -4.98
CA GLU A 58 -16.37 -10.74 -3.56
C GLU A 58 -16.70 -9.53 -2.67
N MET A 59 -16.05 -8.38 -2.91
CA MET A 59 -16.33 -7.15 -2.16
C MET A 59 -17.74 -6.61 -2.42
N TYR A 60 -18.20 -6.64 -3.67
CA TYR A 60 -19.55 -6.23 -4.04
C TYR A 60 -20.61 -7.11 -3.35
N ASP A 61 -20.48 -8.43 -3.46
CA ASP A 61 -21.42 -9.39 -2.86
C ASP A 61 -21.40 -9.30 -1.32
N PHE A 62 -20.24 -9.01 -0.73
CA PHE A 62 -20.12 -8.75 0.71
C PHE A 62 -20.95 -7.53 1.13
N CYS A 63 -20.82 -6.42 0.41
CA CYS A 63 -21.50 -5.17 0.71
C CYS A 63 -23.00 -5.26 0.41
N LYS A 64 -23.38 -5.85 -0.73
CA LYS A 64 -24.77 -6.02 -1.16
C LYS A 64 -25.60 -6.81 -0.15
N ARG A 65 -25.08 -7.95 0.32
CA ARG A 65 -25.76 -8.81 1.30
C ARG A 65 -25.98 -8.14 2.67
N ARG A 66 -25.19 -7.11 2.99
CA ARG A 66 -25.22 -6.39 4.28
C ARG A 66 -25.80 -4.98 4.18
N GLY A 67 -26.32 -4.59 3.01
CA GLY A 67 -26.86 -3.25 2.79
C GLY A 67 -25.82 -2.12 2.79
N LEU A 68 -24.52 -2.42 2.66
CA LEU A 68 -23.41 -1.45 2.77
C LEU A 68 -23.16 -0.71 1.44
N ARG A 69 -24.17 0.00 0.93
CA ARG A 69 -24.13 0.63 -0.40
C ARG A 69 -23.06 1.72 -0.52
N GLU A 70 -22.90 2.52 0.52
CA GLU A 70 -21.94 3.63 0.53
C GLU A 70 -20.50 3.15 0.69
N VAL A 71 -20.29 2.15 1.54
CA VAL A 71 -19.00 1.45 1.64
C VAL A 71 -18.62 0.88 0.28
N TRP A 72 -19.56 0.26 -0.44
CA TRP A 72 -19.30 -0.22 -1.80
C TRP A 72 -18.96 0.93 -2.75
N GLY A 73 -19.71 2.03 -2.71
CA GLY A 73 -19.43 3.23 -3.54
C GLY A 73 -18.01 3.76 -3.33
N TYR A 74 -17.59 3.88 -2.06
CA TYR A 74 -16.22 4.26 -1.71
C TYR A 74 -15.19 3.23 -2.18
N MET A 75 -15.41 1.94 -1.90
CA MET A 75 -14.51 0.88 -2.32
C MET A 75 -14.31 0.88 -3.84
N TRP A 76 -15.40 0.99 -4.59
CA TRP A 76 -15.36 1.06 -6.04
C TRP A 76 -14.58 2.29 -6.54
N ALA A 77 -14.94 3.48 -6.07
CA ALA A 77 -14.37 4.74 -6.56
C ALA A 77 -12.86 4.84 -6.28
N PHE A 78 -12.41 4.43 -5.10
CA PHE A 78 -11.03 4.63 -4.65
C PHE A 78 -10.12 3.42 -4.83
N TRP A 79 -10.66 2.20 -4.95
CA TRP A 79 -9.85 0.98 -4.95
C TRP A 79 -10.14 0.06 -6.14
N TYR A 80 -11.40 -0.28 -6.39
CA TYR A 80 -11.73 -1.36 -7.34
C TYR A 80 -11.93 -0.91 -8.81
N THR A 81 -12.00 0.39 -9.07
CA THR A 81 -12.01 0.94 -10.44
C THR A 81 -10.74 0.51 -11.18
N PRO A 82 -10.80 0.16 -12.49
CA PRO A 82 -9.63 -0.31 -13.25
C PRO A 82 -8.41 0.61 -13.16
N LYS A 83 -8.62 1.93 -13.12
CA LYS A 83 -7.56 2.94 -12.94
C LYS A 83 -6.87 2.78 -11.58
N MET A 84 -7.65 2.68 -10.51
CA MET A 84 -7.13 2.59 -9.14
C MET A 84 -6.49 1.23 -8.88
N TRP A 85 -7.11 0.14 -9.35
CA TRP A 85 -6.60 -1.23 -9.18
C TRP A 85 -5.13 -1.36 -9.59
N LYS A 86 -4.75 -0.74 -10.71
CA LYS A 86 -3.36 -0.75 -11.21
C LYS A 86 -2.34 -0.18 -10.22
N VAL A 87 -2.75 0.74 -9.36
CA VAL A 87 -1.86 1.49 -8.45
C VAL A 87 -1.61 0.72 -7.14
N TRP A 88 -2.61 0.00 -6.62
CA TRP A 88 -2.50 -0.63 -5.30
C TRP A 88 -2.43 -2.16 -5.33
N ALA A 89 -3.05 -2.84 -6.30
CA ALA A 89 -3.09 -4.29 -6.28
C ALA A 89 -1.77 -4.89 -6.77
N ARG A 90 -1.25 -5.91 -6.07
CA ARG A 90 0.00 -6.58 -6.49
C ARG A 90 -0.17 -7.36 -7.79
N SER A 91 -1.38 -7.85 -8.07
CA SER A 91 -1.67 -8.69 -9.23
C SER A 91 -1.42 -8.01 -10.58
N THR A 92 -1.21 -6.69 -10.61
CA THR A 92 -0.97 -5.93 -11.85
C THR A 92 0.48 -5.95 -12.29
N SER A 93 1.40 -6.22 -11.37
CA SER A 93 2.82 -6.35 -11.66
C SER A 93 3.13 -7.81 -12.04
N PRO A 94 4.04 -8.05 -13.01
CA PRO A 94 4.59 -9.38 -13.23
C PRO A 94 5.60 -9.76 -12.14
N TYR A 95 6.15 -8.78 -11.43
CA TYR A 95 7.16 -8.98 -10.38
C TYR A 95 6.55 -8.85 -8.98
N LEU A 96 7.00 -9.71 -8.07
CA LEU A 96 6.68 -9.62 -6.65
C LEU A 96 7.91 -9.11 -5.87
N SER A 97 7.75 -8.03 -5.12
CA SER A 97 8.83 -7.52 -4.25
C SER A 97 9.11 -8.51 -3.12
N ARG A 98 10.33 -9.06 -3.04
CA ARG A 98 10.78 -9.94 -1.94
C ARG A 98 10.80 -9.22 -0.58
N LEU A 99 11.04 -7.91 -0.59
CA LEU A 99 11.05 -7.07 0.60
C LEU A 99 9.78 -6.22 0.66
N ARG A 100 9.20 -6.06 1.85
CA ARG A 100 8.17 -5.03 2.07
C ARG A 100 8.82 -3.67 1.91
N THR A 101 8.43 -2.92 0.89
CA THR A 101 8.98 -1.58 0.60
C THR A 101 8.87 -0.65 1.81
N THR A 102 7.80 -0.76 2.60
CA THR A 102 7.66 0.02 3.86
C THR A 102 8.79 -0.24 4.84
N MET A 103 9.18 -1.50 5.05
CA MET A 103 10.28 -1.84 5.97
C MET A 103 11.63 -1.39 5.42
N ALA A 104 11.85 -1.51 4.11
CA ALA A 104 13.09 -1.03 3.48
C ALA A 104 13.21 0.49 3.58
N VAL A 105 12.12 1.21 3.32
CA VAL A 105 12.04 2.68 3.43
C VAL A 105 12.21 3.13 4.87
N GLU A 106 11.52 2.51 5.83
CA GLU A 106 11.67 2.81 7.26
C GLU A 106 13.10 2.56 7.75
N ASN A 107 13.69 1.44 7.35
CA ASN A 107 15.07 1.13 7.70
C ASN A 107 16.05 2.12 7.07
N PHE A 108 15.85 2.52 5.81
CA PHE A 108 16.64 3.56 5.16
C PHE A 108 16.56 4.87 5.95
N TRP A 109 15.36 5.36 6.27
CA TRP A 109 15.19 6.60 7.04
C TRP A 109 15.76 6.50 8.46
N ARG A 110 15.70 5.33 9.09
CA ARG A 110 16.36 5.08 10.37
C ARG A 110 17.88 5.23 10.23
N GLN A 111 18.49 4.57 9.25
CA GLN A 111 19.94 4.65 9.01
C GLN A 111 20.37 6.07 8.64
N LEU A 112 19.61 6.76 7.77
CA LEU A 112 19.88 8.15 7.39
C LEU A 112 19.92 9.07 8.62
N LYS A 113 18.90 8.97 9.48
CA LYS A 113 18.79 9.81 10.67
C LYS A 113 19.88 9.53 11.70
N HIS A 114 20.15 8.25 11.98
CA HIS A 114 21.09 7.87 13.03
C HIS A 114 22.56 8.01 12.60
N ASN A 115 22.89 7.70 11.35
CA ASN A 115 24.28 7.69 10.92
C ASN A 115 24.72 9.05 10.40
N TYR A 116 23.89 9.73 9.59
CA TYR A 116 24.31 10.93 8.87
C TYR A 116 23.73 12.22 9.45
N LEU A 117 22.51 12.18 10.00
CA LEU A 117 21.82 13.38 10.50
C LEU A 117 21.83 13.52 12.03
N HIS A 118 22.63 12.73 12.75
CA HIS A 118 22.62 12.71 14.22
C HIS A 118 22.95 14.07 14.86
N ASN A 119 23.85 14.85 14.24
CA ASN A 119 24.22 16.20 14.70
C ASN A 119 23.39 17.32 14.06
N HIS A 120 22.52 17.01 13.11
CA HIS A 120 21.79 17.98 12.31
C HIS A 120 20.31 17.98 12.68
N ALA A 121 19.94 18.78 13.68
CA ALA A 121 18.53 19.03 13.97
C ALA A 121 17.92 19.89 12.85
N ARG A 122 17.08 19.26 12.00
CA ARG A 122 16.37 19.90 10.86
C ARG A 122 17.33 20.52 9.82
N PRO A 123 18.08 19.70 9.07
CA PRO A 123 18.93 20.19 7.99
C PRO A 123 18.10 20.94 6.95
N ARG A 124 18.67 22.00 6.35
CA ARG A 124 18.09 22.62 5.16
C ARG A 124 18.06 21.59 4.02
N LEU A 125 17.09 21.72 3.11
CA LEU A 125 16.91 20.77 2.01
C LEU A 125 18.19 20.59 1.18
N ASP A 126 18.88 21.68 0.86
CA ASP A 126 20.11 21.66 0.09
C ASP A 126 21.23 20.86 0.79
N HIS A 127 21.42 21.08 2.10
CA HIS A 127 22.38 20.33 2.91
C HIS A 127 22.02 18.84 2.99
N LEU A 128 20.74 18.52 3.14
CA LEU A 128 20.27 17.13 3.12
C LEU A 128 20.55 16.45 1.78
N VAL A 129 20.32 17.14 0.66
CA VAL A 129 20.61 16.64 -0.69
C VAL A 129 22.11 16.42 -0.86
N TRP A 130 22.93 17.36 -0.38
CA TRP A 130 24.39 17.21 -0.42
C TRP A 130 24.85 15.97 0.35
N ILE A 131 24.37 15.76 1.58
CA ILE A 131 24.64 14.56 2.41
C ILE A 131 24.20 13.28 1.67
N MET A 132 23.00 13.29 1.09
CA MET A 132 22.51 12.11 0.36
C MET A 132 23.40 11.75 -0.82
N ILE A 133 23.85 12.74 -1.59
CA ILE A 133 24.67 12.51 -2.80
C ILE A 133 26.10 12.12 -2.44
N HIS A 134 26.72 12.80 -1.47
CA HIS A 134 28.17 12.69 -1.23
C HIS A 134 28.54 11.75 -0.09
N GLU A 135 27.65 11.49 0.86
CA GLU A 135 27.94 10.61 2.00
C GLU A 135 27.13 9.32 1.91
N VAL A 136 25.81 9.43 1.80
CA VAL A 136 24.93 8.25 1.86
C VAL A 136 25.11 7.37 0.63
N THR A 137 24.99 7.95 -0.57
CA THR A 137 25.00 7.16 -1.81
C THR A 137 26.30 6.36 -2.01
N PRO A 138 27.51 6.96 -1.83
CA PRO A 138 28.76 6.22 -1.94
C PRO A 138 28.90 5.10 -0.92
N ASP A 139 28.50 5.33 0.34
CA ASP A 139 28.52 4.31 1.39
C ASP A 139 27.64 3.10 1.06
N TYR A 140 26.47 3.34 0.44
CA TYR A 140 25.62 2.25 -0.02
C TYR A 140 26.25 1.49 -1.20
N PHE A 141 26.85 2.18 -2.16
CA PHE A 141 27.54 1.53 -3.28
C PHE A 141 28.73 0.68 -2.80
N ALA A 142 29.58 1.21 -1.92
CA ALA A 142 30.70 0.46 -1.35
C ALA A 142 30.24 -0.81 -0.60
N ARG A 143 29.11 -0.74 0.12
CA ARG A 143 28.50 -1.92 0.76
C ARG A 143 27.91 -2.90 -0.24
N MET A 144 27.30 -2.40 -1.32
CA MET A 144 26.77 -3.26 -2.38
C MET A 144 27.89 -4.02 -3.10
N ASP A 145 29.00 -3.36 -3.41
CA ASP A 145 30.15 -3.97 -4.07
C ASP A 145 30.74 -5.09 -3.20
N GLY A 146 30.91 -4.87 -1.89
CA GLY A 146 31.36 -5.92 -0.96
C GLY A 146 30.39 -7.10 -0.78
N LEU A 147 29.12 -6.96 -1.18
CA LEU A 147 28.12 -8.04 -1.16
C LEU A 147 28.02 -8.78 -2.50
N GLN A 148 28.50 -8.20 -3.60
CA GLN A 148 28.45 -8.83 -4.93
C GLN A 148 29.48 -9.97 -5.09
N ASP A 149 30.53 -10.01 -4.27
CA ASP A 149 31.60 -11.03 -4.33
C ASP A 149 31.26 -12.40 -3.69
N THR A 150 29.98 -12.69 -3.38
CA THR A 150 29.59 -13.95 -2.70
C THR A 150 28.58 -14.83 -3.44
N TYR A 151 28.51 -14.73 -4.77
CA TYR A 151 27.74 -15.67 -5.61
C TYR A 151 28.50 -16.16 -6.84
#